data_AF-A0A6G7VAY6-F1
#
_entry.id   AF-A0A6G7VAY6-F1
#
_cell.length_a   1.000
_cell.length_b   1.000
_cell.length_c   1.000
_cell.angle_alpha   90.00
_cell.angle_beta   90.00
_cell.angle_gamma   90.00
#
_symmetry.space_group_name_H-M   'P 1'
#
loop_
_entity.id
_entity.type
_entity.pdbx_description
1 polymer ?
#
loop_
_entity_poly.entity_id
_entity_poly.type
_entity_poly.pdbx_seq_one_letter_code
_entity_poly.pdbx_strand_id
1 'polypeptide(L)'
;METEDDTPTALLDVATNLLAILLIVALFALIGQPQQQQGASQFPADPVSPLRFIEPQRELFAPFSRFYLVIAGRIVPWDQEAVVAALAQDPEQPAGATHQGRFTWIAEPLVTRDLDTFQLRFLPDPQAIAAQAPAWRPEDTDVLLGELKRAAGERVYPVFIVYPDGMDLFAGLYDRLQQAGPRFRWFAQAADEPILIGRMPAQFTHYGIYW
;
A
#
# COMPACT_ATOMS: atom_id res chain seq x y z
N MET A 1 87.49 13.36 16.62
CA MET A 1 87.00 12.10 17.20
C MET A 1 85.66 12.43 17.80
N GLU A 2 84.62 12.24 17.00
CA GLU A 2 83.19 12.33 17.35
C GLU A 2 82.49 11.53 16.24
N THR A 3 81.76 10.47 16.61
CA THR A 3 80.82 9.78 15.72
C THR A 3 79.59 9.46 16.56
N GLU A 4 78.53 10.22 16.29
CA GLU A 4 77.23 10.25 16.96
C GLU A 4 76.37 9.00 16.71
N ASP A 5 75.46 8.79 17.66
CA ASP A 5 74.38 7.81 17.71
C ASP A 5 73.35 7.98 16.58
N ASP A 6 73.17 6.94 15.73
CA ASP A 6 72.14 6.95 14.67
C ASP A 6 71.15 5.76 14.75
N THR A 7 71.29 4.89 15.75
CA THR A 7 70.51 3.64 15.83
C THR A 7 69.06 3.76 16.33
N PRO A 8 68.70 4.64 17.31
CA PRO A 8 67.31 4.70 17.78
C PRO A 8 66.37 5.35 16.76
N THR A 9 66.88 6.27 15.94
CA THR A 9 66.13 6.96 14.89
C THR A 9 65.74 6.02 13.75
N ALA A 10 66.65 5.12 13.35
CA ALA A 10 66.40 4.15 12.28
C ALA A 10 65.28 3.14 12.65
N LEU A 11 65.19 2.73 13.91
CA LEU A 11 64.15 1.81 14.38
C LEU A 11 62.77 2.48 14.43
N LEU A 12 62.72 3.76 14.82
CA LEU A 12 61.49 4.56 14.79
C LEU A 12 61.03 4.81 13.36
N ASP A 13 61.94 5.06 12.43
CA ASP A 13 61.62 5.29 11.02
C ASP A 13 61.09 4.00 10.35
N VAL A 14 61.68 2.84 10.69
CA VAL A 14 61.18 1.53 10.25
C VAL A 14 59.79 1.26 10.83
N ALA A 15 59.57 1.51 12.13
CA ALA A 15 58.27 1.29 12.76
C ALA A 15 57.18 2.21 12.18
N THR A 16 57.51 3.47 11.90
CA THR A 16 56.58 4.46 11.32
C THR A 16 56.22 4.09 9.89
N ASN A 17 57.19 3.68 9.08
CA ASN A 17 56.94 3.20 7.72
C ASN A 17 56.09 1.91 7.71
N LEU A 18 56.34 0.99 8.65
CA LEU A 18 55.57 -0.25 8.75
C LEU A 18 54.12 0.02 9.18
N LEU A 19 53.92 0.98 10.10
CA LEU A 19 52.59 1.44 10.50
C LEU A 19 51.85 2.12 9.33
N ALA A 20 52.55 2.96 8.56
CA ALA A 20 51.97 3.60 7.38
C ALA A 20 51.54 2.56 6.33
N ILE A 21 52.37 1.54 6.08
CA ILE A 21 52.03 0.43 5.18
C ILE A 21 50.81 -0.34 5.71
N LEU A 22 50.75 -0.65 7.01
CA LEU A 22 49.61 -1.33 7.62
C LEU A 22 48.33 -0.50 7.52
N LEU A 23 48.41 0.81 7.70
CA LEU A 23 47.27 1.74 7.53
C LEU A 23 46.80 1.78 6.08
N ILE A 24 47.72 1.85 5.11
CA ILE A 24 47.40 1.83 3.68
C ILE A 24 46.74 0.50 3.31
N VAL A 25 47.30 -0.63 3.74
CA VAL A 25 46.74 -1.97 3.49
C VAL A 25 45.37 -2.13 4.16
N ALA A 26 45.19 -1.63 5.38
CA ALA A 26 43.90 -1.64 6.07
C ALA A 26 42.87 -0.75 5.36
N LEU A 27 43.27 0.43 4.87
CA LEU A 27 42.40 1.30 4.06
C LEU A 27 42.00 0.61 2.75
N PHE A 28 42.93 -0.05 2.07
CA PHE A 28 42.63 -0.83 0.87
C PHE A 28 41.80 -2.08 1.16
N ALA A 29 41.92 -2.70 2.34
CA ALA A 29 41.05 -3.80 2.75
C ALA A 29 39.63 -3.32 3.08
N LEU A 30 39.49 -2.11 3.63
CA LEU A 30 38.20 -1.46 3.89
C LEU A 30 37.53 -0.95 2.61
N ILE A 31 38.29 -0.36 1.68
CA ILE A 31 37.80 0.12 0.38
C ILE A 31 37.60 -1.04 -0.60
N GLY A 32 38.40 -2.10 -0.47
CA GLY A 32 38.36 -3.30 -1.28
C GLY A 32 37.33 -4.33 -0.82
N GLN A 33 36.58 -4.06 0.26
CA GLN A 33 35.30 -4.74 0.42
C GLN A 33 34.43 -4.31 -0.77
N PRO A 34 34.08 -5.23 -1.68
CA PRO A 34 33.07 -4.92 -2.66
C PRO A 34 31.86 -4.53 -1.82
N GLN A 35 31.38 -3.29 -1.98
CA GLN A 35 30.00 -2.97 -1.71
C GLN A 35 29.25 -4.11 -2.38
N GLN A 36 28.65 -4.99 -1.58
CA GLN A 36 27.82 -6.07 -2.07
C GLN A 36 26.68 -5.34 -2.78
N GLN A 37 26.86 -5.07 -4.07
CA GLN A 37 25.78 -4.88 -5.01
C GLN A 37 25.03 -6.19 -4.92
N GLN A 38 24.05 -6.21 -4.03
CA GLN A 38 23.12 -7.30 -3.92
C GLN A 38 22.43 -7.40 -5.28
N GLY A 39 22.88 -8.40 -6.06
CA GLY A 39 22.11 -9.02 -7.12
C GLY A 39 22.09 -8.32 -8.48
N ALA A 40 23.25 -8.12 -9.10
CA ALA A 40 23.32 -8.09 -10.57
C ALA A 40 24.25 -9.22 -11.07
N SER A 41 24.03 -10.45 -10.58
CA SER A 41 24.63 -11.63 -11.18
C SER A 41 23.86 -11.97 -12.46
N GLN A 42 24.50 -11.76 -13.60
CA GLN A 42 24.20 -12.48 -14.82
C GLN A 42 24.33 -13.99 -14.52
N PHE A 43 23.22 -14.64 -14.20
CA PHE A 43 23.16 -16.09 -14.16
C PHE A 43 23.25 -16.62 -15.59
N PRO A 44 24.07 -17.66 -15.87
CA PRO A 44 23.91 -18.41 -17.10
C PRO A 44 22.49 -18.95 -17.15
N ALA A 45 21.81 -18.80 -18.29
CA ALA A 45 20.45 -19.28 -18.45
C ALA A 45 20.40 -20.79 -18.19
N ASP A 46 19.78 -21.19 -17.07
CA ASP A 46 19.53 -22.58 -16.78
C ASP A 46 18.60 -23.15 -17.88
N PRO A 47 18.92 -24.34 -18.41
CA PRO A 47 18.16 -24.91 -19.51
C PRO A 47 16.78 -25.35 -19.03
N VAL A 48 15.75 -24.69 -19.56
CA VAL A 48 14.33 -25.06 -19.52
C VAL A 48 13.81 -25.30 -18.09
N SER A 49 13.74 -24.22 -17.31
CA SER A 49 12.67 -24.16 -16.32
C SER A 49 11.35 -24.12 -17.09
N PRO A 50 10.39 -25.06 -16.90
CA PRO A 50 9.05 -24.81 -17.36
C PRO A 50 8.61 -23.55 -16.64
N LEU A 51 8.50 -22.44 -17.38
CA LEU A 51 7.81 -21.24 -16.93
C LEU A 51 6.36 -21.66 -16.65
N ARG A 52 6.12 -22.28 -15.50
CA ARG A 52 4.88 -22.05 -14.79
C ARG A 52 4.99 -20.60 -14.35
N PHE A 53 4.61 -19.70 -15.25
CA PHE A 53 3.69 -18.66 -14.82
C PHE A 53 2.56 -19.42 -14.14
N ILE A 54 2.69 -19.62 -12.83
CA ILE A 54 1.55 -19.94 -12.00
C ILE A 54 0.69 -18.71 -12.22
N GLU A 55 -0.38 -18.86 -12.99
CA GLU A 55 -1.34 -17.77 -13.16
C GLU A 55 -1.64 -17.26 -11.74
N PRO A 56 -1.42 -15.96 -11.45
CA PRO A 56 -1.85 -15.41 -10.19
C PRO A 56 -3.27 -15.91 -9.98
N GLN A 57 -3.61 -16.43 -8.80
CA GLN A 57 -5.00 -16.72 -8.49
C GLN A 57 -5.75 -15.38 -8.41
N ARG A 58 -6.02 -14.78 -9.59
CA ARG A 58 -6.88 -13.61 -9.83
C ARG A 58 -8.27 -13.87 -9.26
N GLU A 59 -8.57 -15.13 -9.00
CA GLU A 59 -9.77 -15.59 -8.33
C GLU A 59 -9.84 -15.21 -6.86
N LEU A 60 -8.77 -14.82 -6.17
CA LEU A 60 -8.85 -14.50 -4.74
C LEU A 60 -9.75 -13.29 -4.49
N PHE A 61 -9.63 -12.23 -5.30
CA PHE A 61 -10.52 -11.07 -5.36
C PHE A 61 -10.53 -10.51 -6.78
N ALA A 62 -11.73 -10.34 -7.35
CA ALA A 62 -11.90 -9.73 -8.67
C ALA A 62 -11.44 -8.25 -8.70
N PRO A 63 -11.16 -7.69 -9.89
CA PRO A 63 -10.67 -6.32 -10.02
C PRO A 63 -11.66 -5.25 -9.55
N PHE A 64 -12.95 -5.60 -9.44
CA PHE A 64 -13.99 -4.65 -9.07
C PHE A 64 -14.37 -4.81 -7.60
N SER A 65 -14.29 -3.69 -6.88
CA SER A 65 -14.64 -3.61 -5.47
C SER A 65 -15.73 -2.55 -5.27
N ARG A 66 -16.69 -2.84 -4.39
CA ARG A 66 -17.62 -1.85 -3.87
C ARG A 66 -17.28 -1.56 -2.42
N PHE A 67 -17.04 -0.29 -2.12
CA PHE A 67 -16.57 0.12 -0.80
C PHE A 67 -17.75 0.55 0.06
N TYR A 68 -17.71 0.18 1.33
CA TYR A 68 -18.70 0.53 2.34
C TYR A 68 -18.00 1.23 3.51
N LEU A 69 -18.53 2.36 3.94
CA LEU A 69 -18.08 3.02 5.17
C LEU A 69 -18.90 2.48 6.34
N VAL A 70 -18.22 1.97 7.35
CA VAL A 70 -18.83 1.51 8.60
C VAL A 70 -18.47 2.49 9.71
N ILE A 71 -19.44 3.28 10.12
CA ILE A 71 -19.32 4.37 11.11
C ILE A 71 -20.40 4.22 12.18
N ALA A 72 -20.47 5.12 13.16
CA ALA A 72 -21.43 5.09 14.27
C ALA A 72 -22.86 4.64 13.89
N GLY A 73 -23.13 3.34 14.13
CA GLY A 73 -24.42 2.71 13.88
C GLY A 73 -24.87 2.70 12.42
N ARG A 74 -23.97 2.80 11.43
CA ARG A 74 -24.31 2.84 10.00
C ARG A 74 -23.32 2.07 9.15
N ILE A 75 -23.83 1.44 8.09
CA ILE A 75 -23.06 0.88 6.98
C ILE A 75 -23.61 1.52 5.72
N VAL A 76 -22.78 2.30 5.03
CA VAL A 76 -23.21 3.04 3.83
C VAL A 76 -22.30 2.71 2.65
N PRO A 77 -22.83 2.56 1.43
CA PRO A 77 -21.99 2.48 0.25
C PRO A 77 -21.26 3.82 0.07
N TRP A 78 -19.96 3.75 -0.24
CA TRP A 78 -19.21 4.93 -0.63
C TRP A 78 -19.62 5.34 -2.06
N ASP A 79 -20.13 6.55 -2.19
CA ASP A 79 -20.45 7.19 -3.47
C ASP A 79 -19.18 7.66 -4.19
N GLN A 80 -18.51 6.69 -4.83
CA GLN A 80 -17.37 6.95 -5.70
C GLN A 80 -17.78 7.68 -6.99
N GLU A 81 -19.01 7.47 -7.45
CA GLU A 81 -19.52 8.09 -8.67
C GLU A 81 -19.62 9.61 -8.51
N ALA A 82 -20.01 10.12 -7.34
CA ALA A 82 -19.98 11.55 -7.05
C ALA A 82 -18.57 12.15 -7.11
N VAL A 83 -17.54 11.41 -6.65
CA VAL A 83 -16.14 11.86 -6.77
C VAL A 83 -15.73 11.93 -8.24
N VAL A 84 -16.02 10.87 -9.01
CA VAL A 84 -15.70 10.82 -10.44
C VAL A 84 -16.44 11.91 -11.21
N ALA A 85 -17.72 12.15 -10.91
CA ALA A 85 -18.51 13.19 -11.53
C ALA A 85 -17.94 14.59 -11.23
N ALA A 86 -17.53 14.85 -9.98
CA ALA A 86 -16.92 16.12 -9.60
C ALA A 86 -15.58 16.37 -10.33
N LEU A 87 -14.71 15.35 -10.42
CA LEU A 87 -13.45 15.42 -11.18
C LEU A 87 -13.69 15.58 -12.69
N ALA A 88 -14.74 14.96 -13.24
CA ALA A 88 -15.08 15.09 -14.65
C ALA A 88 -15.65 16.48 -15.00
N GLN A 89 -16.33 17.14 -14.04
CA GLN A 89 -16.91 18.46 -14.22
C GLN A 89 -15.85 19.57 -14.24
N ASP A 90 -14.81 19.46 -13.41
CA ASP A 90 -13.67 20.39 -13.39
C ASP A 90 -12.33 19.63 -13.30
N PRO A 91 -11.79 19.16 -14.43
CA PRO A 91 -10.57 18.34 -14.46
C PRO A 91 -9.31 19.05 -13.95
N GLU A 92 -9.30 20.39 -13.95
CA GLU A 92 -8.16 21.19 -13.47
C GLU A 92 -8.18 21.34 -11.94
N GLN A 93 -9.28 20.97 -11.29
CA GLN A 93 -9.44 21.05 -9.84
C GLN A 93 -9.27 19.67 -9.20
N PRO A 94 -8.08 19.35 -8.64
CA PRO A 94 -7.81 18.02 -8.11
C PRO A 94 -8.52 17.74 -6.78
N ALA A 95 -9.20 18.72 -6.17
CA ALA A 95 -9.84 18.57 -4.87
C ALA A 95 -11.29 19.07 -4.89
N GLY A 96 -12.15 18.42 -4.12
CA GLY A 96 -13.56 18.78 -4.05
C GLY A 96 -14.26 18.18 -2.85
N ALA A 97 -15.58 18.32 -2.84
CA ALA A 97 -16.43 17.79 -1.80
C ALA A 97 -17.59 16.99 -2.42
N THR A 98 -17.97 15.91 -1.76
CA THR A 98 -19.20 15.16 -2.00
C THR A 98 -20.10 15.29 -0.79
N HIS A 99 -21.30 14.73 -0.88
CA HIS A 99 -22.22 14.67 0.24
C HIS A 99 -21.72 13.77 1.39
N GLN A 100 -20.66 12.95 1.16
CA GLN A 100 -20.08 12.04 2.15
C GLN A 100 -18.73 12.50 2.70
N GLY A 101 -18.14 13.59 2.18
CA GLY A 101 -16.81 14.03 2.60
C GLY A 101 -16.07 14.88 1.58
N ARG A 102 -14.76 14.93 1.73
CA ARG A 102 -13.85 15.70 0.87
C ARG A 102 -12.87 14.77 0.20
N PHE A 103 -12.50 15.08 -1.04
CA PHE A 103 -11.52 14.31 -1.78
C PHE A 103 -10.40 15.18 -2.30
N THR A 104 -9.26 14.56 -2.55
CA THR A 104 -8.11 15.14 -3.23
C THR A 104 -7.46 14.07 -4.08
N TRP A 105 -7.45 14.28 -5.39
CA TRP A 105 -6.64 13.55 -6.35
C TRP A 105 -5.17 13.85 -6.10
N ILE A 106 -4.38 12.81 -5.90
CA ILE A 106 -2.94 12.88 -5.75
C ILE A 106 -2.36 12.46 -7.10
N ALA A 107 -1.90 13.45 -7.87
CA ALA A 107 -1.18 13.19 -9.11
C ALA A 107 0.12 12.44 -8.80
N GLU A 108 0.42 11.40 -9.56
CA GLU A 108 1.68 10.71 -9.41
C GLU A 108 2.86 11.59 -9.83
N PRO A 109 4.01 11.49 -9.14
CA PRO A 109 5.21 12.24 -9.50
C PRO A 109 5.85 11.79 -10.82
N LEU A 110 5.45 10.64 -11.37
CA LEU A 110 6.07 10.04 -12.55
C LEU A 110 5.20 10.21 -13.81
N VAL A 111 5.82 10.72 -14.88
CA VAL A 111 5.21 11.07 -16.18
C VAL A 111 4.98 9.84 -17.08
N THR A 112 5.33 8.63 -16.61
CA THR A 112 5.08 7.40 -17.37
C THR A 112 3.57 7.18 -17.47
N ARG A 113 3.03 7.37 -18.68
CA ARG A 113 1.61 7.35 -19.05
C ARG A 113 0.92 6.00 -18.87
N ASP A 114 1.06 5.35 -17.73
CA ASP A 114 0.12 4.30 -17.36
C ASP A 114 -1.17 4.99 -16.90
N LEU A 115 -2.16 5.00 -17.80
CA LEU A 115 -3.55 5.43 -17.55
C LEU A 115 -4.21 4.65 -16.40
N ASP A 116 -3.56 3.58 -15.95
CA ASP A 116 -4.04 2.69 -14.91
C ASP A 116 -3.67 3.13 -13.48
N THR A 117 -2.83 4.16 -13.34
CA THR A 117 -2.32 4.56 -12.03
C THR A 117 -3.03 5.80 -11.50
N PHE A 118 -3.58 5.69 -10.30
CA PHE A 118 -4.13 6.84 -9.60
C PHE A 118 -4.05 6.68 -8.10
N GLN A 119 -4.07 7.81 -7.41
CA GLN A 119 -4.26 7.85 -5.97
C GLN A 119 -5.27 8.94 -5.61
N LEU A 120 -6.25 8.57 -4.81
CA LEU A 120 -7.29 9.43 -4.27
C LEU A 120 -7.17 9.43 -2.75
N ARG A 121 -7.11 10.61 -2.17
CA ARG A 121 -7.25 10.82 -0.74
C ARG A 121 -8.69 11.25 -0.46
N PHE A 122 -9.39 10.51 0.39
CA PHE A 122 -10.76 10.80 0.79
C PHE A 122 -10.86 10.96 2.31
N LEU A 123 -11.39 12.09 2.77
CA LEU A 123 -11.75 12.30 4.18
C LEU A 123 -13.27 12.25 4.27
N PRO A 124 -13.86 11.20 4.87
CA PRO A 124 -15.30 11.21 5.08
C PRO A 124 -15.69 12.30 6.05
N ASP A 125 -16.95 12.72 5.93
CA ASP A 125 -17.65 13.57 6.89
C ASP A 125 -18.71 12.71 7.59
N PRO A 126 -18.40 12.14 8.76
CA PRO A 126 -19.33 11.26 9.48
C PRO A 126 -20.65 11.95 9.84
N GLN A 127 -20.63 13.27 10.07
CA GLN A 127 -21.84 14.02 10.40
C GLN A 127 -22.73 14.18 9.17
N ALA A 128 -22.15 14.53 8.01
CA ALA A 128 -22.89 14.60 6.75
C ALA A 128 -23.47 13.25 6.35
N ILE A 129 -22.71 12.16 6.52
CA ILE A 129 -23.20 10.79 6.29
C ILE A 129 -24.35 10.47 7.24
N ALA A 130 -24.21 10.78 8.53
CA ALA A 130 -25.22 10.48 9.54
C ALA A 130 -26.53 11.25 9.34
N ALA A 131 -26.47 12.45 8.74
CA ALA A 131 -27.63 13.27 8.41
C ALA A 131 -28.43 12.73 7.22
N GLN A 132 -27.80 11.98 6.31
CA GLN A 132 -28.42 11.49 5.08
C GLN A 132 -28.84 10.03 5.16
N ALA A 133 -28.04 9.18 5.82
CA ALA A 133 -28.33 7.77 5.97
C ALA A 133 -29.03 7.50 7.31
N PRO A 134 -30.17 6.77 7.31
CA PRO A 134 -30.81 6.34 8.54
C PRO A 134 -29.89 5.44 9.37
N ALA A 135 -30.15 5.36 10.67
CA ALA A 135 -29.45 4.42 11.53
C ALA A 135 -29.70 2.98 11.06
N TRP A 136 -28.67 2.14 11.17
CA TRP A 136 -28.73 0.73 10.79
C TRP A 136 -29.74 -0.02 11.63
N ARG A 137 -30.59 -0.81 10.98
CA ARG A 137 -31.56 -1.68 11.63
C ARG A 137 -31.24 -3.14 11.32
N PRO A 138 -31.72 -4.09 12.13
CA PRO A 138 -31.50 -5.51 11.88
C PRO A 138 -31.95 -5.95 10.49
N GLU A 139 -33.06 -5.42 9.98
CA GLU A 139 -33.61 -5.78 8.65
C GLU A 139 -32.68 -5.37 7.50
N ASP A 140 -31.88 -4.32 7.68
CA ASP A 140 -30.95 -3.83 6.67
C ASP A 140 -29.79 -4.82 6.44
N THR A 141 -29.54 -5.71 7.40
CA THR A 141 -28.55 -6.81 7.29
C THR A 141 -28.94 -7.80 6.20
N ASP A 142 -30.19 -8.28 6.21
CA ASP A 142 -30.64 -9.26 5.23
C ASP A 142 -30.70 -8.66 3.82
N VAL A 143 -31.04 -7.37 3.73
CA VAL A 143 -30.99 -6.59 2.48
C VAL A 143 -29.57 -6.54 1.95
N LEU A 144 -28.61 -6.11 2.77
CA LEU A 144 -27.19 -6.04 2.39
C LEU A 144 -26.68 -7.40 1.92
N LEU A 145 -26.91 -8.48 2.69
CA LEU A 145 -26.45 -9.82 2.31
C LEU A 145 -27.05 -10.29 0.97
N GLY A 146 -28.30 -9.94 0.69
CA GLY A 146 -28.94 -10.18 -0.61
C GLY A 146 -28.25 -9.42 -1.75
N GLU A 147 -27.91 -8.15 -1.54
CA GLU A 147 -27.18 -7.33 -2.51
C GLU A 147 -25.77 -7.87 -2.76
N LEU A 148 -25.05 -8.27 -1.71
CA LEU A 148 -23.70 -8.84 -1.82
C LEU A 148 -23.69 -10.17 -2.59
N LYS A 149 -24.70 -11.01 -2.39
CA LYS A 149 -24.87 -12.24 -3.17
C LYS A 149 -25.10 -11.96 -4.65
N ARG A 150 -25.89 -10.93 -4.98
CA ARG A 150 -26.11 -10.51 -6.37
C ARG A 150 -24.82 -9.97 -6.99
N ALA A 151 -24.13 -9.06 -6.29
CA ALA A 151 -22.87 -8.46 -6.72
C ALA A 151 -21.76 -9.50 -6.92
N ALA A 152 -21.74 -10.57 -6.12
CA ALA A 152 -20.80 -11.68 -6.31
C ALA A 152 -20.98 -12.38 -7.68
N GLY A 153 -22.21 -12.46 -8.20
CA GLY A 153 -22.48 -12.94 -9.56
C GLY A 153 -21.89 -12.05 -10.66
N GLU A 154 -21.75 -10.76 -10.38
CA GLU A 154 -21.13 -9.75 -11.25
C GLU A 154 -19.60 -9.65 -11.04
N ARG A 155 -19.02 -10.50 -10.18
CA ARG A 155 -17.62 -10.43 -9.76
C ARG A 155 -17.25 -9.09 -9.13
N VAL A 156 -18.18 -8.47 -8.40
CA VAL A 156 -17.95 -7.27 -7.59
C VAL A 156 -17.90 -7.69 -6.12
N TYR A 157 -16.78 -7.41 -5.45
CA TYR A 157 -16.61 -7.81 -4.05
C TYR A 157 -16.73 -6.62 -3.10
N PRO A 158 -17.41 -6.79 -1.95
CA PRO A 158 -17.49 -5.75 -0.93
C PRO A 158 -16.17 -5.58 -0.18
N VAL A 159 -15.87 -4.31 0.11
CA VAL A 159 -14.75 -3.89 0.94
C VAL A 159 -15.28 -2.93 2.02
N PHE A 160 -15.15 -3.32 3.28
CA PHE A 160 -15.64 -2.53 4.43
C PHE A 160 -14.51 -1.71 5.04
N ILE A 161 -14.71 -0.40 5.10
CA ILE A 161 -13.84 0.56 5.78
C ILE A 161 -14.43 0.79 7.16
N VAL A 162 -13.80 0.22 8.18
CA VAL A 162 -14.37 0.16 9.54
C VAL A 162 -13.71 1.20 10.43
N TYR A 163 -14.49 2.20 10.82
CA TYR A 163 -14.08 3.22 11.78
C TYR A 163 -14.28 2.72 13.22
N PRO A 164 -13.58 3.29 14.22
CA PRO A 164 -13.65 2.81 15.60
C PRO A 164 -15.06 2.84 16.18
N ASP A 165 -15.86 3.84 15.81
CA ASP A 165 -17.25 4.03 16.22
C ASP A 165 -18.23 3.09 15.47
N GLY A 166 -17.83 2.52 14.34
CA GLY A 166 -18.58 1.51 13.59
C GLY A 166 -18.23 0.07 13.93
N MET A 167 -17.18 -0.15 14.74
CA MET A 167 -16.63 -1.49 15.00
C MET A 167 -17.65 -2.45 15.62
N ASP A 168 -18.44 -2.00 16.61
CA ASP A 168 -19.43 -2.85 17.28
C ASP A 168 -20.51 -3.33 16.30
N LEU A 169 -20.93 -2.45 15.39
CA LEU A 169 -21.90 -2.79 14.35
C LEU A 169 -21.29 -3.80 13.36
N PHE A 170 -20.05 -3.57 12.92
CA PHE A 170 -19.35 -4.48 12.01
C PHE A 170 -19.13 -5.86 12.62
N ALA A 171 -18.75 -5.93 13.91
CA ALA A 171 -18.55 -7.17 14.63
C ALA A 171 -19.84 -8.02 14.65
N GLY A 172 -21.00 -7.40 14.86
CA GLY A 172 -22.29 -8.09 14.79
C GLY A 172 -22.66 -8.59 13.38
N LEU A 173 -22.18 -7.91 12.33
CA LEU A 173 -22.38 -8.30 10.93
C LEU A 173 -21.39 -9.39 10.47
N TYR A 174 -20.19 -9.44 11.04
CA TYR A 174 -19.07 -10.24 10.55
C TYR A 174 -19.40 -11.73 10.39
N ASP A 175 -20.00 -12.35 11.40
CA ASP A 175 -20.36 -13.77 11.37
C ASP A 175 -21.40 -14.07 10.28
N ARG A 176 -22.32 -13.14 10.04
CA ARG A 176 -23.33 -13.27 8.98
C ARG A 176 -22.69 -13.17 7.60
N LEU A 177 -21.71 -12.28 7.40
CA LEU A 177 -20.95 -12.17 6.15
C LEU A 177 -20.18 -13.46 5.86
N GLN A 178 -19.52 -14.04 6.87
CA GLN A 178 -18.81 -15.31 6.74
C GLN A 178 -19.74 -16.46 6.33
N GLN A 179 -20.95 -16.52 6.91
CA GLN A 179 -21.93 -17.56 6.60
C GLN A 179 -22.63 -17.35 5.25
N ALA A 180 -22.74 -16.10 4.79
CA ALA A 180 -23.50 -15.78 3.59
C ALA A 180 -22.88 -16.31 2.30
N GLY A 181 -21.55 -16.52 2.27
CA GLY A 181 -20.81 -17.11 1.14
C GLY A 181 -20.01 -16.14 0.26
N PRO A 182 -20.46 -14.89 -0.02
CA PRO A 182 -19.63 -13.92 -0.72
C PRO A 182 -18.32 -13.64 0.02
N ARG A 183 -17.23 -13.53 -0.73
CA ARG A 183 -15.96 -13.06 -0.18
C ARG A 183 -16.05 -11.57 0.10
N PHE A 184 -15.37 -11.11 1.14
CA PHE A 184 -15.33 -9.70 1.50
C PHE A 184 -13.97 -9.34 2.11
N ARG A 185 -13.59 -8.06 2.03
CA ARG A 185 -12.46 -7.50 2.78
C ARG A 185 -12.98 -6.51 3.79
N TRP A 186 -12.21 -6.32 4.85
CA TRP A 186 -12.41 -5.20 5.73
C TRP A 186 -11.07 -4.68 6.23
N PHE A 187 -11.03 -3.42 6.62
CA PHE A 187 -9.86 -2.82 7.25
C PHE A 187 -10.31 -1.81 8.29
N ALA A 188 -9.51 -1.69 9.36
CA ALA A 188 -9.70 -0.65 10.35
C ALA A 188 -9.11 0.67 9.82
N GLN A 189 -9.87 1.74 9.95
CA GLN A 189 -9.48 3.09 9.56
C GLN A 189 -9.49 3.98 10.80
N ALA A 190 -8.46 4.80 11.01
CA ALA A 190 -8.47 5.76 12.11
C ALA A 190 -9.44 6.91 11.81
N ALA A 191 -10.05 7.49 12.85
CA ALA A 191 -11.11 8.49 12.73
C ALA A 191 -10.71 9.73 11.92
N ASP A 192 -9.48 10.22 12.11
CA ASP A 192 -8.99 11.45 11.49
C ASP A 192 -8.04 11.21 10.31
N GLU A 193 -7.81 9.94 9.96
CA GLU A 193 -6.95 9.59 8.84
C GLU A 193 -7.76 9.53 7.55
N PRO A 194 -7.24 10.08 6.44
CA PRO A 194 -7.89 9.92 5.16
C PRO A 194 -7.81 8.47 4.70
N ILE A 195 -8.85 8.04 4.02
CA ILE A 195 -8.82 6.83 3.19
C ILE A 195 -7.94 7.16 1.97
N LEU A 196 -6.91 6.35 1.76
CA LEU A 196 -6.14 6.37 0.53
C LEU A 196 -6.65 5.24 -0.36
N ILE A 197 -7.12 5.59 -1.55
CA ILE A 197 -7.49 4.63 -2.57
C ILE A 197 -6.58 4.84 -3.74
N GLY A 198 -5.73 3.86 -4.01
CA GLY A 198 -4.90 3.87 -5.19
C GLY A 198 -5.06 2.62 -6.04
N ARG A 199 -4.87 2.81 -7.34
CA ARG A 199 -4.52 1.72 -8.24
C ARG A 199 -3.06 1.90 -8.60
N MET A 200 -2.21 0.93 -8.29
CA MET A 200 -0.79 0.94 -8.68
C MET A 200 -0.48 -0.23 -9.63
N PRO A 201 0.35 -0.06 -10.68
CA PRO A 201 0.80 -1.16 -11.54
C PRO A 201 1.46 -2.30 -10.75
N ALA A 202 2.10 -1.95 -9.63
CA ALA A 202 2.62 -2.92 -8.68
C ALA A 202 1.54 -3.89 -8.16
N GLN A 203 0.29 -3.47 -8.03
CA GLN A 203 -0.82 -4.34 -7.60
C GLN A 203 -1.16 -5.44 -8.61
N PHE A 204 -0.76 -5.26 -9.88
CA PHE A 204 -0.98 -6.24 -10.96
C PHE A 204 0.26 -7.09 -11.24
N THR A 205 1.43 -6.60 -10.86
CA THR A 205 2.74 -7.18 -11.21
C THR A 205 3.46 -7.80 -10.02
N HIS A 206 3.19 -7.28 -8.81
CA HIS A 206 3.72 -7.75 -7.54
C HIS A 206 2.57 -8.37 -6.74
N TYR A 207 2.78 -9.60 -6.28
CA TYR A 207 1.80 -10.42 -5.57
C TYR A 207 1.61 -9.98 -4.11
N GLY A 208 1.36 -8.69 -3.87
CA GLY A 208 1.22 -8.08 -2.55
C GLY A 208 -0.20 -7.63 -2.22
N ILE A 209 -0.51 -7.55 -0.92
CA ILE A 209 -1.69 -6.84 -0.42
C ILE A 209 -1.38 -5.34 -0.55
N TYR A 210 -2.13 -4.63 -1.38
CA TYR A 210 -1.94 -3.19 -1.57
C TYR A 210 -3.20 -2.41 -1.22
N TRP A 211 -2.97 -1.19 -0.73
CA TRP A 211 -3.92 -0.13 -0.37
C TRP A 211 -3.72 1.07 -1.31
#